data_AF-A0A953KJS9-F1
#
_entry.id   AF-A0A953KJS9-F1
#
_cell.length_a   1.000
_cell.length_b   1.000
_cell.length_c   1.000
_cell.angle_alpha   90.00
_cell.angle_beta   90.00
_cell.angle_gamma   90.00
#
_symmetry.space_group_name_H-M   'P 1'
#
loop_
_entity.id
_entity.type
_entity.pdbx_description
1 polymer ?
#
loop_
_entity_poly.entity_id
_entity_poly.type
_entity_poly.pdbx_seq_one_letter_code
_entity_poly.pdbx_strand_id
1 'polypeptide(L)'
;MRLIFYIIFSLLLCDFGLSQQAYTSSQYAVRAEYDIPYQTAVDYAGNTINLKLDLYKPVGDNNCKRPIIVFTHGGSWIGGDRKQASFINVARGMAARGWLVAS
;
A
#
# COMPACT_ATOMS: atom_id res chain seq x y z
N MET A 1 37.17 30.80 -1.13
CA MET A 1 35.72 31.11 -1.10
C MET A 1 34.93 30.43 -2.22
N ARG A 2 35.38 30.45 -3.48
CA ARG A 2 34.70 29.76 -4.61
C ARG A 2 34.53 28.24 -4.42
N LEU A 3 35.56 27.53 -3.95
CA LEU A 3 35.53 26.07 -3.78
C LEU A 3 34.50 25.59 -2.73
N ILE A 4 34.41 26.31 -1.60
CA ILE A 4 33.44 26.02 -0.52
C ILE A 4 32.00 26.19 -1.02
N PHE A 5 31.74 27.19 -1.87
CA PHE A 5 30.42 27.40 -2.45
C PHE A 5 29.97 26.23 -3.33
N TYR A 6 30.88 25.67 -4.16
CA TYR A 6 30.57 24.51 -4.99
C TYR A 6 30.34 23.23 -4.17
N ILE A 7 31.06 23.05 -3.07
CA ILE A 7 30.85 21.89 -2.16
C ILE A 7 29.49 21.99 -1.48
N ILE A 8 29.13 23.17 -0.97
CA ILE A 8 27.81 23.40 -0.35
C ILE A 8 26.68 23.23 -1.37
N PHE A 9 26.84 23.77 -2.58
CA PHE A 9 25.85 23.64 -3.65
C PHE A 9 25.67 22.18 -4.11
N SER A 10 26.76 21.41 -4.20
CA SER A 10 26.74 19.98 -4.54
C SER A 10 26.08 19.13 -3.44
N LEU A 11 26.37 19.41 -2.17
CA LEU A 11 25.72 18.74 -1.03
C LEU A 11 24.22 19.02 -0.98
N LEU A 12 23.80 20.28 -1.19
CA LEU A 12 22.38 20.66 -1.23
C LEU A 12 21.61 19.96 -2.37
N LEU A 13 22.24 19.74 -3.54
CA LEU A 13 21.63 19.01 -4.65
C LEU A 13 21.45 17.51 -4.37
N CYS A 14 22.28 16.91 -3.51
CA CYS A 14 22.20 15.49 -3.15
C CYS A 14 21.01 15.20 -2.23
N ASP A 15 20.74 16.10 -1.27
CA ASP A 15 19.65 15.94 -0.28
C ASP A 15 18.25 15.97 -0.92
N PHE A 16 18.05 16.71 -2.01
CA PHE A 16 16.79 16.71 -2.75
C PHE A 16 16.44 15.35 -3.37
N GLY A 17 17.45 14.54 -3.73
CA GLY A 17 17.25 13.22 -4.34
C GLY A 17 16.82 12.13 -3.35
N LEU A 18 17.26 12.22 -2.09
CA LEU A 18 16.95 11.22 -1.05
C LEU A 18 15.56 11.43 -0.44
N SER A 19 15.04 12.66 -0.44
CA SER A 19 13.71 13.00 0.10
C SER A 19 12.54 12.35 -0.66
N GLN A 20 12.74 11.75 -1.84
CA GLN A 20 11.68 11.16 -2.68
C GLN A 20 11.61 9.62 -2.68
N GLN A 21 12.45 8.92 -1.91
CA GLN A 21 12.49 7.45 -1.96
C GLN A 21 11.41 6.75 -1.14
N ALA A 22 10.69 7.47 -0.29
CA ALA A 22 9.64 6.87 0.53
C ALA A 22 8.54 6.29 -0.37
N TYR A 23 8.20 5.02 -0.15
CA TYR A 23 7.06 4.34 -0.79
C TYR A 23 7.16 4.03 -2.30
N THR A 24 8.32 4.26 -2.92
CA THR A 24 8.53 4.03 -4.37
C THR A 24 9.27 2.74 -4.68
N SER A 25 10.26 2.37 -3.86
CA SER A 25 11.09 1.17 -4.04
C SER A 25 10.65 0.04 -3.11
N SER A 26 10.80 -1.20 -3.58
CA SER A 26 10.46 -2.40 -2.78
C SER A 26 11.58 -2.67 -1.77
N GLN A 27 11.26 -2.61 -0.49
CA GLN A 27 12.22 -2.69 0.62
C GLN A 27 11.79 -3.62 1.75
N TYR A 28 10.51 -4.01 1.81
CA TYR A 28 9.94 -4.75 2.93
C TYR A 28 9.46 -6.14 2.50
N ALA A 29 9.60 -7.11 3.39
CA ALA A 29 8.81 -8.33 3.32
C ALA A 29 7.33 -8.01 3.64
N VAL A 30 6.41 -8.84 3.12
CA VAL A 30 4.97 -8.60 3.24
C VAL A 30 4.30 -9.74 4.02
N ARG A 31 3.53 -9.37 5.04
CA ARG A 31 2.60 -10.27 5.74
C ARG A 31 1.18 -9.95 5.33
N ALA A 32 0.40 -10.97 4.98
CA ALA A 32 -1.01 -10.84 4.64
C ALA A 32 -1.89 -11.49 5.71
N GLU A 33 -2.99 -10.84 6.05
CA GLU A 33 -4.08 -11.36 6.88
C GLU A 33 -5.35 -11.35 6.04
N TYR A 34 -6.08 -12.46 6.02
CA TYR A 34 -7.16 -12.69 5.05
C TYR A 34 -8.52 -12.75 5.71
N ASP A 35 -9.55 -12.42 4.94
CA ASP A 35 -10.96 -12.64 5.26
C ASP A 35 -11.39 -11.99 6.59
N ILE A 36 -10.79 -10.83 6.93
CA ILE A 36 -11.10 -10.06 8.14
C ILE A 36 -12.50 -9.44 7.98
N PRO A 37 -13.48 -9.82 8.82
CA PRO A 37 -14.82 -9.24 8.76
C PRO A 37 -14.77 -7.80 9.28
N TYR A 38 -15.39 -6.87 8.55
CA TYR A 38 -15.49 -5.48 9.00
C TYR A 38 -16.92 -4.96 9.11
N GLN A 39 -17.87 -5.50 8.32
CA GLN A 39 -19.26 -5.04 8.34
C GLN A 39 -20.21 -6.10 7.75
N THR A 40 -21.50 -5.95 8.04
CA THR A 40 -22.60 -6.60 7.31
C THR A 40 -23.42 -5.55 6.54
N ALA A 41 -23.84 -5.86 5.32
CA ALA A 41 -24.65 -4.98 4.49
C ALA A 41 -25.77 -5.74 3.77
N VAL A 42 -26.78 -5.02 3.28
CA VAL A 42 -27.81 -5.59 2.39
C VAL A 42 -27.42 -5.31 0.95
N ASP A 43 -27.38 -6.34 0.11
CA ASP A 43 -27.06 -6.21 -1.32
C ASP A 43 -28.26 -5.70 -2.14
N TYR A 44 -28.06 -5.52 -3.45
CA TYR A 44 -29.09 -5.01 -4.35
C TYR A 44 -30.31 -5.95 -4.50
N ALA A 45 -30.15 -7.24 -4.16
CA ALA A 45 -31.20 -8.26 -4.22
C ALA A 45 -31.89 -8.46 -2.86
N GLY A 46 -31.54 -7.68 -1.83
CA GLY A 46 -32.11 -7.76 -0.50
C GLY A 46 -31.46 -8.81 0.41
N ASN A 47 -30.37 -9.44 -0.02
CA ASN A 47 -29.66 -10.43 0.81
C ASN A 47 -28.73 -9.72 1.79
N THR A 48 -28.62 -10.24 3.02
CA THR A 48 -27.57 -9.80 3.94
C THR A 48 -26.26 -10.48 3.58
N ILE A 49 -25.22 -9.67 3.35
CA ILE A 49 -23.86 -10.11 3.03
C ILE A 49 -22.87 -9.67 4.11
N ASN A 50 -21.88 -10.53 4.38
CA ASN A 50 -20.76 -10.20 5.25
C ASN A 50 -19.61 -9.65 4.42
N LEU A 51 -19.26 -8.40 4.69
CA LEU A 51 -18.15 -7.71 4.05
C LEU A 51 -16.84 -8.03 4.78
N LYS A 52 -15.87 -8.48 4.01
CA LYS A 52 -14.55 -8.90 4.48
C LYS A 52 -13.47 -8.18 3.67
N LEU A 53 -12.31 -7.97 4.30
CA LEU A 53 -11.13 -7.41 3.67
C LEU A 53 -9.91 -8.30 3.93
N ASP A 54 -8.91 -8.15 3.07
CA ASP A 54 -7.57 -8.69 3.26
C ASP A 54 -6.61 -7.53 3.56
N LEU A 55 -5.68 -7.72 4.50
CA LEU A 55 -4.73 -6.71 4.95
C LEU A 55 -3.29 -7.12 4.64
N TYR A 56 -2.61 -6.37 3.79
CA TYR A 56 -1.22 -6.57 3.41
C TYR A 56 -0.33 -5.54 4.12
N LYS A 57 0.63 -6.05 4.90
CA LYS A 57 1.46 -5.27 5.82
C LYS A 57 2.95 -5.42 5.51
N PRO A 58 3.70 -4.32 5.41
CA PRO A 58 5.16 -4.36 5.47
C PRO A 58 5.59 -4.85 6.86
N VAL A 59 6.68 -5.62 6.93
CA VAL A 59 7.27 -6.07 8.21
C VAL A 59 8.72 -5.62 8.35
N GLY A 60 9.19 -5.47 9.58
CA GLY A 60 10.61 -5.30 9.90
C GLY A 60 11.05 -3.94 10.44
N ASP A 61 10.16 -2.94 10.56
CA ASP A 61 10.56 -1.58 11.00
C ASP A 61 9.67 -0.96 12.09
N ASN A 62 8.66 -1.69 12.60
CA ASN A 62 7.73 -1.24 13.64
C ASN A 62 7.05 0.12 13.38
N ASN A 63 6.98 0.57 12.12
CA ASN A 63 6.38 1.84 11.77
C ASN A 63 4.85 1.74 11.78
N CYS A 64 4.22 2.31 12.81
CA CYS A 64 2.77 2.36 12.97
C CYS A 64 2.08 3.55 12.26
N LYS A 65 2.82 4.45 11.60
CA LYS A 65 2.30 5.68 10.98
C LYS A 65 2.28 5.62 9.45
N ARG A 66 2.21 4.41 8.88
CA ARG A 66 2.21 4.21 7.44
C ARG A 66 0.88 4.67 6.83
N PRO A 67 0.90 5.29 5.64
CA PRO A 67 -0.32 5.55 4.90
C PRO A 67 -0.95 4.22 4.45
N ILE A 68 -2.28 4.23 4.38
CA ILE A 68 -3.09 3.10 3.92
C ILE A 68 -3.66 3.35 2.54
N ILE A 69 -3.65 2.32 1.71
CA ILE A 69 -4.38 2.24 0.45
C ILE A 69 -5.59 1.34 0.70
N VAL A 70 -6.79 1.87 0.42
CA VAL A 70 -8.00 1.06 0.28
C VAL A 70 -8.12 0.71 -1.19
N PHE A 71 -7.97 -0.56 -1.53
CA PHE A 71 -7.94 -1.04 -2.90
C PHE A 71 -9.17 -1.89 -3.17
N THR A 72 -10.04 -1.45 -4.07
CA THR A 72 -11.29 -2.16 -4.39
C THR A 72 -11.19 -2.87 -5.74
N HIS A 73 -11.59 -4.13 -5.81
CA HIS A 73 -11.56 -4.90 -7.04
C HIS A 73 -12.58 -4.39 -8.07
N GLY A 74 -12.32 -4.68 -9.35
CA GLY A 74 -13.27 -4.42 -10.43
C GLY A 74 -14.40 -5.46 -10.48
N GLY A 75 -15.21 -5.41 -11.56
CA GLY A 75 -16.30 -6.36 -11.78
C GLY A 75 -17.70 -5.73 -11.90
N SER A 76 -17.75 -4.42 -12.10
CA SER A 76 -18.99 -3.67 -12.39
C SER A 76 -20.11 -3.87 -11.36
N TRP A 77 -19.77 -4.09 -10.09
CA TRP A 77 -20.72 -4.33 -8.99
C TRP A 77 -21.61 -5.57 -9.15
N ILE A 78 -21.38 -6.37 -10.20
CA ILE A 78 -22.12 -7.61 -10.48
C ILE A 78 -21.25 -8.83 -10.13
N GLY A 79 -19.93 -8.67 -10.19
CA GLY A 79 -19.00 -9.72 -9.81
C GLY A 79 -17.62 -9.17 -9.50
N GLY A 80 -16.61 -10.00 -9.74
CA GLY A 80 -15.23 -9.72 -9.34
C GLY A 80 -14.91 -10.31 -7.97
N ASP A 81 -13.62 -10.38 -7.67
CA ASP A 81 -13.12 -10.96 -6.42
C ASP A 81 -11.78 -10.30 -6.06
N ARG A 82 -11.62 -9.89 -4.80
CA ARG A 82 -10.33 -9.42 -4.26
C ARG A 82 -9.24 -10.48 -4.33
N LYS A 83 -9.60 -11.76 -4.48
CA LYS A 83 -8.67 -12.90 -4.57
C LYS A 83 -8.08 -13.09 -5.98
N GLN A 84 -8.41 -12.24 -6.95
CA GLN A 84 -7.80 -12.27 -8.27
C GLN A 84 -6.28 -12.04 -8.19
N ALA A 85 -5.50 -12.88 -8.88
CA ALA A 85 -4.03 -12.87 -8.79
C ALA A 85 -3.41 -11.50 -9.14
N SER A 86 -3.92 -10.84 -10.18
CA SER A 86 -3.48 -9.49 -10.56
C SER A 86 -3.68 -8.48 -9.43
N PHE A 87 -4.81 -8.56 -8.74
CA PHE A 87 -5.18 -7.67 -7.64
C PHE A 87 -4.29 -7.91 -6.41
N ILE A 88 -4.10 -9.18 -6.04
CA ILE A 88 -3.19 -9.61 -4.97
C ILE A 88 -1.76 -9.13 -5.26
N ASN A 89 -1.28 -9.25 -6.51
CA ASN A 89 0.07 -8.86 -6.89
C ASN A 89 0.30 -7.35 -6.73
N VAL A 90 -0.69 -6.53 -7.09
CA VAL A 90 -0.63 -5.08 -6.88
C VAL A 90 -0.62 -4.76 -5.38
N ALA A 91 -1.53 -5.36 -4.60
CA ALA A 91 -1.60 -5.11 -3.15
C ALA A 91 -0.28 -5.50 -2.44
N ARG A 92 0.28 -6.67 -2.76
CA ARG A 92 1.59 -7.10 -2.26
C ARG A 92 2.72 -6.19 -2.74
N GLY A 93 2.71 -5.77 -4.00
CA GLY A 93 3.73 -4.88 -4.56
C GLY A 93 3.76 -3.51 -3.89
N MET A 94 2.59 -2.96 -3.54
CA MET A 94 2.51 -1.71 -2.79
C MET A 94 2.92 -1.94 -1.32
N ALA A 95 2.50 -3.03 -0.70
CA ALA A 95 2.94 -3.36 0.66
C ALA A 95 4.46 -3.55 0.75
N ALA A 96 5.10 -4.15 -0.25
CA ALA A 96 6.55 -4.30 -0.30
C ALA A 96 7.30 -2.96 -0.40
N ARG A 97 6.62 -1.90 -0.90
CA ARG A 97 7.15 -0.52 -0.92
C ARG A 97 6.90 0.24 0.38
N GLY A 98 6.15 -0.33 1.32
CA GLY A 98 5.91 0.26 2.64
C GLY A 98 4.49 0.73 2.90
N TRP A 99 3.56 0.58 1.95
CA TRP A 99 2.16 0.93 2.16
C TRP A 99 1.44 -0.11 3.03
N LEU A 100 0.48 0.32 3.84
CA LEU A 100 -0.55 -0.60 4.33
C LEU A 100 -1.59 -0.74 3.22
N VAL A 101 -2.02 -1.96 2.87
CA VAL A 101 -3.06 -2.13 1.84
C VAL A 101 -4.21 -2.97 2.41
N ALA A 102 -5.41 -2.41 2.41
CA ALA A 102 -6.66 -3.11 2.69
C ALA A 102 -7.40 -3.34 1.37
N SER A 103 -7.80 -4.58 1.10
CA SER A 103 -8.38 -4.98 -0.19
C SER A 103 -9.65 -5.81 -0.08
#